data_AF-A0AAV6WR09-F1
#
_entry.id   AF-A0AAV6WR09-F1
#
_cell.length_a   1.000
_cell.length_b   1.000
_cell.length_c   1.000
_cell.angle_alpha   90.00
_cell.angle_beta   90.00
_cell.angle_gamma   90.00
#
_symmetry.space_group_name_H-M   'P 1'
#
loop_
_entity.id
_entity.type
_entity.pdbx_description
1 polymer ?
#
loop_
_entity_poly.entity_id
_entity_poly.type
_entity_poly.pdbx_seq_one_letter_code
_entity_poly.pdbx_strand_id
1 'polypeptide(L)'
;MQSQEEQELSQFLLRICDGIQQSLNGDFIHLPQSMVIPWQDKHSIYQLIDSIFPNMNDHADDANYMVGRAIIMPRNIDVDNINQMLIVLFSGEERVYTSWDSVDDDNNNLYTAEFLNSLSPSGLPPHRLTLKRGSPIMLLRNVAPELGLCHGTRLICQNLAKNFIDAEIMTGPHQRDHFSTTPDFIHVDATHIKELGEQMEGWYGWKEDHAQTIFGRV
;
A
#
# COMPACT_ATOMS: atom_id res chain seq x y z
N MET A 1 19.69 -5.68 19.12
CA MET A 1 20.49 -4.45 19.24
C MET A 1 19.88 -3.49 18.23
N GLN A 2 19.22 -2.42 18.67
CA GLN A 2 18.69 -1.41 17.74
C GLN A 2 19.87 -0.76 17.01
N SER A 3 19.69 -0.44 15.73
CA SER A 3 20.72 0.26 14.96
C SER A 3 20.92 1.68 15.53
N GLN A 4 22.09 2.28 15.29
CA GLN A 4 22.36 3.63 15.76
C GLN A 4 21.37 4.66 15.16
N GLU A 5 20.95 4.44 13.92
CA GLU A 5 19.95 5.25 13.23
C GLU A 5 18.55 5.16 13.87
N GLU A 6 18.14 3.95 14.31
CA GLU A 6 16.87 3.76 15.03
C GLU A 6 16.84 4.51 16.37
N GLN A 7 17.99 4.55 17.07
CA GLN A 7 18.12 5.29 18.32
C GLN A 7 18.06 6.80 18.09
N GLU A 8 18.71 7.31 17.04
CA GLU A 8 18.66 8.72 16.66
C GLU A 8 17.24 9.16 16.27
N LEU A 9 16.54 8.34 15.49
CA LEU A 9 15.13 8.57 15.13
C LEU A 9 14.23 8.56 16.37
N SER A 10 14.38 7.56 17.24
CA SER A 10 13.57 7.46 18.47
C SER A 10 13.76 8.68 19.37
N GLN A 11 15.00 9.12 19.57
CA GLN A 11 15.30 10.32 20.36
C GLN A 11 14.79 11.60 19.70
N PHE A 12 14.80 11.68 18.37
CA PHE A 12 14.20 12.79 17.65
C PHE A 12 12.68 12.84 17.84
N LEU A 13 11.99 11.70 17.68
CA LEU A 13 10.54 11.61 17.89
C LEU A 13 10.16 11.95 19.34
N LEU A 14 10.91 11.46 20.33
CA LEU A 14 10.69 11.81 21.74
C LEU A 14 10.80 13.31 22.00
N ARG A 15 11.83 13.97 21.43
CA ARG A 15 11.98 15.44 21.56
C ARG A 15 10.82 16.22 20.96
N ILE A 16 10.21 15.71 19.88
CA ILE A 16 9.00 16.30 19.32
C ILE A 16 7.83 16.13 20.29
N CYS A 17 7.60 14.90 20.78
CA CYS A 17 6.50 14.60 21.71
C CYS A 17 6.59 15.38 23.03
N ASP A 18 7.79 15.58 23.53
CA ASP A 18 8.04 16.33 24.78
C ASP A 18 7.99 17.86 24.57
N GLY A 19 7.78 18.35 23.34
CA GLY A 19 7.76 19.78 23.03
C GLY A 19 9.12 20.47 23.15
N ILE A 20 10.21 19.70 23.12
CA ILE A 20 11.59 20.20 23.26
C ILE A 20 12.17 20.62 21.91
N GLN A 21 11.72 19.97 20.82
CA GLN A 21 12.25 20.21 19.48
C GLN A 21 11.95 21.64 19.00
N GLN A 22 12.97 22.30 18.46
CA GLN A 22 12.83 23.67 17.98
C GLN A 22 11.88 23.75 16.76
N SER A 23 10.85 24.58 16.89
CA SER A 23 9.92 24.91 15.81
C SER A 23 10.34 26.21 15.10
N LEU A 24 10.22 26.24 13.78
CA LEU A 24 10.17 27.47 12.99
C LEU A 24 8.82 28.15 13.23
N ASN A 25 8.84 29.36 13.76
CA ASN A 25 7.66 30.23 13.94
C ASN A 25 6.50 29.61 14.74
N GLY A 26 6.71 28.50 15.46
CA GLY A 26 5.69 27.80 16.23
C GLY A 26 4.91 26.72 15.46
N ASP A 27 5.02 26.67 14.13
CA ASP A 27 4.15 25.82 13.29
C ASP A 27 4.87 24.67 12.57
N PHE A 28 6.20 24.76 12.40
CA PHE A 28 6.95 23.77 11.62
C PHE A 28 8.18 23.23 12.36
N ILE A 29 8.46 21.94 12.23
CA ILE A 29 9.65 21.30 12.79
C ILE A 29 10.67 21.08 11.67
N HIS A 30 11.94 21.36 11.96
CA HIS A 30 13.04 20.96 11.07
C HIS A 30 13.31 19.47 11.17
N LEU A 31 13.11 18.75 10.06
CA LEU A 31 13.53 17.36 9.92
C LEU A 31 15.04 17.26 9.71
N PRO A 32 15.73 16.30 10.35
CA PRO A 32 17.14 16.00 10.07
C PRO A 32 17.34 15.61 8.60
N GLN A 33 18.45 16.04 8.00
CA GLN A 33 18.77 15.76 6.60
C GLN A 33 18.92 14.26 6.32
N SER A 34 19.28 13.46 7.32
CA SER A 34 19.31 11.99 7.22
C SER A 34 17.92 11.35 7.03
N MET A 35 16.84 12.07 7.35
CA MET A 35 15.45 11.61 7.25
C MET A 35 14.74 12.14 6.01
N VAL A 36 15.41 12.93 5.17
CA VAL A 36 14.78 13.67 4.07
C VAL A 36 15.48 13.35 2.76
N ILE A 37 14.69 12.98 1.75
CA ILE A 37 15.11 12.97 0.36
C ILE A 37 14.70 14.33 -0.24
N PRO A 38 15.66 15.21 -0.62
CA PRO A 38 15.33 16.51 -1.18
C PRO A 38 14.52 16.37 -2.46
N TRP A 39 13.38 17.05 -2.53
CA TRP A 39 12.56 17.05 -3.73
C TRP A 39 13.27 17.81 -4.87
N GLN A 40 13.46 17.13 -6.00
CA GLN A 40 13.92 17.73 -7.25
C GLN A 40 12.83 17.57 -8.32
N ASP A 41 12.50 16.33 -8.64
CA ASP A 41 11.45 15.94 -9.56
C ASP A 41 11.01 14.47 -9.28
N LYS A 42 10.40 13.81 -10.27
CA LYS A 42 10.00 12.39 -10.17
C LYS A 42 11.16 11.46 -9.83
N HIS A 43 12.41 11.82 -10.09
CA HIS A 43 13.60 11.06 -9.69
C HIS A 43 13.68 10.87 -8.17
N SER A 44 13.24 11.86 -7.38
CA SER A 44 13.20 11.77 -5.91
C SER A 44 12.29 10.62 -5.43
N ILE A 45 11.25 10.28 -6.19
CA ILE A 45 10.36 9.16 -5.89
C ILE A 45 11.07 7.83 -6.13
N TYR A 46 11.84 7.71 -7.22
CA TYR A 46 12.64 6.52 -7.47
C TYR A 46 13.74 6.34 -6.42
N GLN A 47 14.35 7.44 -5.94
CA GLN A 47 15.30 7.41 -4.83
C GLN A 47 14.64 6.93 -3.53
N LEU A 48 13.39 7.36 -3.26
CA LEU A 48 12.62 6.85 -2.12
C LEU A 48 12.31 5.36 -2.25
N ILE A 49 11.94 4.91 -3.45
CA ILE A 49 11.67 3.49 -3.69
C ILE A 49 12.94 2.66 -3.50
N ASP A 50 14.07 3.10 -4.06
CA ASP A 50 15.36 2.39 -3.96
C ASP A 50 15.91 2.37 -2.52
N SER A 51 15.67 3.43 -1.74
CA SER A 51 16.09 3.46 -0.33
C SER A 51 15.30 2.50 0.55
N ILE A 52 14.01 2.30 0.28
CA ILE A 52 13.15 1.38 1.03
C ILE A 52 13.26 -0.06 0.49
N PHE A 53 13.34 -0.22 -0.82
CA PHE A 53 13.38 -1.51 -1.52
C PHE A 53 14.65 -1.70 -2.37
N PRO A 54 15.85 -1.73 -1.75
CA PRO A 54 17.11 -1.93 -2.47
C PRO A 54 17.20 -3.33 -3.11
N ASN A 55 17.71 -3.42 -4.34
CA ASN A 55 17.89 -4.69 -5.07
C ASN A 55 16.59 -5.51 -5.17
N MET A 56 15.45 -4.85 -5.43
CA MET A 56 14.13 -5.50 -5.48
C MET A 56 14.08 -6.75 -6.36
N ASN A 57 14.81 -6.79 -7.48
CA ASN A 57 14.87 -7.96 -8.36
C ASN A 57 15.39 -9.22 -7.66
N ASP A 58 16.36 -9.08 -6.75
CA ASP A 58 16.97 -10.22 -6.05
C ASP A 58 16.09 -10.72 -4.89
N HIS A 59 15.18 -9.86 -4.42
CA HIS A 59 14.32 -10.11 -3.26
C HIS A 59 12.82 -10.18 -3.61
N ALA A 60 12.48 -10.20 -4.90
CA ALA A 60 11.11 -10.12 -5.38
C ALA A 60 10.22 -11.24 -4.83
N ASP A 61 10.77 -12.43 -4.62
CA ASP A 61 10.07 -13.61 -4.08
C ASP A 61 10.32 -13.83 -2.57
N ASP A 62 11.01 -12.92 -1.88
CA ASP A 62 11.32 -13.05 -0.45
C ASP A 62 10.27 -12.35 0.41
N ALA A 63 9.34 -13.14 0.96
CA ALA A 63 8.32 -12.63 1.87
C ALA A 63 8.92 -11.91 3.09
N ASN A 64 10.02 -12.40 3.67
CA ASN A 64 10.65 -11.78 4.84
C ASN A 64 11.24 -10.41 4.50
N TYR A 65 11.80 -10.28 3.30
CA TYR A 65 12.28 -9.00 2.79
C TYR A 65 11.14 -7.98 2.68
N MET A 66 9.98 -8.40 2.16
CA MET A 66 8.83 -7.52 1.94
C MET A 66 8.11 -7.12 3.24
N VAL A 67 8.03 -8.01 4.24
CA VAL A 67 7.26 -7.77 5.48
C VAL A 67 7.72 -6.53 6.25
N GLY A 68 9.03 -6.30 6.31
CA GLY A 68 9.63 -5.21 7.09
C GLY A 68 9.70 -3.87 6.38
N ARG A 69 9.08 -3.72 5.20
CA ARG A 69 9.20 -2.55 4.34
C ARG A 69 7.84 -2.01 3.96
N ALA A 70 7.73 -0.69 3.91
CA ALA A 70 6.52 -0.01 3.50
C ALA A 70 6.80 1.43 3.10
N ILE A 71 6.02 1.94 2.15
CA ILE A 71 5.94 3.36 1.85
C ILE A 71 4.58 3.88 2.33
N ILE A 72 4.58 5.02 3.02
CA ILE A 72 3.38 5.65 3.60
C ILE A 72 3.19 7.08 3.03
N MET A 73 2.19 7.26 2.18
CA MET A 73 1.52 8.46 1.65
C MET A 73 0.18 8.85 2.34
N PRO A 74 -0.16 10.14 2.38
CA PRO A 74 -1.42 10.61 2.98
C PRO A 74 -2.67 10.39 2.10
N ARG A 75 -2.54 10.16 0.79
CA ARG A 75 -3.66 10.05 -0.15
C ARG A 75 -3.63 8.74 -0.93
N ASN A 76 -4.78 8.11 -1.11
CA ASN A 76 -4.92 6.87 -1.88
C ASN A 76 -4.49 7.03 -3.34
N ILE A 77 -4.70 8.19 -3.96
CA ILE A 77 -4.23 8.44 -5.34
C ILE A 77 -2.71 8.41 -5.44
N ASP A 78 -1.99 8.87 -4.41
CA ASP A 78 -0.53 8.81 -4.38
C ASP A 78 -0.06 7.37 -4.15
N VAL A 79 -0.78 6.61 -3.31
CA VAL A 79 -0.58 5.16 -3.13
C VAL A 79 -0.69 4.42 -4.45
N ASP A 80 -1.76 4.65 -5.20
CA ASP A 80 -1.97 3.98 -6.49
C ASP A 80 -0.86 4.30 -7.49
N ASN A 81 -0.41 5.56 -7.54
CA ASN A 81 0.72 5.97 -8.38
C ASN A 81 2.02 5.25 -8.00
N ILE A 82 2.32 5.15 -6.70
CA ILE A 82 3.52 4.45 -6.21
C ILE A 82 3.43 2.95 -6.47
N ASN A 83 2.28 2.33 -6.21
CA ASN A 83 2.05 0.92 -6.48
C ASN A 83 2.25 0.60 -7.96
N GLN A 84 1.76 1.44 -8.88
CA GLN A 84 2.01 1.29 -10.32
C GLN A 84 3.50 1.38 -10.66
N MET A 85 4.24 2.31 -10.05
CA MET A 85 5.69 2.42 -10.24
C MET A 85 6.42 1.18 -9.72
N LEU A 86 6.01 0.65 -8.56
CA LEU A 86 6.62 -0.54 -7.94
C LEU A 86 6.39 -1.80 -8.77
N ILE A 87 5.19 -2.01 -9.32
CA ILE A 87 4.89 -3.17 -10.19
C ILE A 87 5.87 -3.26 -11.37
N VAL A 88 6.27 -2.12 -11.95
CA VAL A 88 7.22 -2.11 -13.07
C VAL A 88 8.58 -2.68 -12.67
N LEU A 89 8.98 -2.51 -11.41
CA LEU A 89 10.27 -2.97 -10.88
C LEU A 89 10.32 -4.47 -10.59
N PHE A 90 9.18 -5.13 -10.39
CA PHE A 90 9.16 -6.59 -10.24
C PHE A 90 9.56 -7.28 -11.55
N SER A 91 10.41 -8.29 -11.43
CA SER A 91 10.75 -9.18 -12.54
C SER A 91 9.57 -10.10 -12.89
N GLY A 92 9.46 -10.51 -14.16
CA GLY A 92 8.45 -11.46 -14.61
C GLY A 92 7.41 -10.85 -15.56
N GLU A 93 6.52 -11.72 -16.04
CA GLU A 93 5.47 -11.34 -16.98
C GLU A 93 4.37 -10.55 -16.26
N GLU A 94 3.98 -9.43 -16.87
CA GLU A 94 2.85 -8.63 -16.41
C GLU A 94 1.54 -9.35 -16.71
N ARG A 95 0.67 -9.47 -15.70
CA ARG A 95 -0.71 -9.91 -15.87
C ARG A 95 -1.67 -8.80 -15.46
N VAL A 96 -2.60 -8.51 -16.36
CA VAL A 96 -3.66 -7.53 -16.13
C VAL A 96 -4.97 -8.27 -15.94
N TYR A 97 -5.62 -8.03 -14.81
CA TYR A 97 -7.00 -8.45 -14.54
C TYR A 97 -7.90 -7.22 -14.68
N THR A 98 -8.92 -7.34 -15.51
CA THR A 98 -9.94 -6.30 -15.70
C THR A 98 -11.24 -6.73 -15.05
N SER A 99 -11.90 -5.83 -14.34
CA SER A 99 -13.27 -6.08 -13.86
C SER A 99 -14.20 -6.27 -15.05
N TRP A 100 -15.34 -6.91 -14.80
CA TRP A 100 -16.43 -6.99 -15.76
C TRP A 100 -16.94 -5.57 -16.08
N ASP A 101 -17.23 -5.32 -17.36
CA ASP A 101 -17.62 -4.03 -17.94
C ASP A 101 -19.11 -3.97 -18.31
N SER A 102 -19.89 -4.97 -17.85
CA SER A 102 -21.33 -5.08 -18.12
C SER A 102 -22.12 -5.43 -16.86
N VAL A 103 -23.32 -4.88 -16.76
CA VAL A 103 -24.29 -5.22 -15.72
C VAL A 103 -25.33 -6.17 -16.32
N ASP A 104 -25.60 -7.29 -15.66
CA ASP A 104 -26.72 -8.16 -16.02
C ASP A 104 -28.04 -7.39 -15.82
N ASP A 105 -28.92 -7.42 -16.83
CA ASP A 105 -30.24 -6.75 -16.85
C ASP A 105 -30.23 -5.22 -17.11
N ASP A 106 -29.16 -4.66 -17.69
CA ASP A 106 -29.15 -3.29 -18.22
C ASP A 106 -29.87 -3.19 -19.59
N ASN A 107 -31.19 -3.42 -19.59
CA ASN A 107 -32.00 -3.37 -20.82
C ASN A 107 -32.00 -2.00 -21.52
N ASN A 108 -31.51 -0.95 -20.86
CA ASN A 108 -31.54 0.43 -21.34
C ASN A 108 -30.14 1.04 -21.58
N ASN A 109 -29.05 0.26 -21.47
CA ASN A 109 -27.66 0.76 -21.54
C ASN A 109 -27.44 2.01 -20.65
N LEU A 110 -28.01 2.01 -19.45
CA LEU A 110 -27.91 3.12 -18.51
C LEU A 110 -26.48 3.26 -17.96
N TYR A 111 -25.68 2.21 -18.03
CA TYR A 111 -24.31 2.18 -17.51
C TYR A 111 -23.32 2.00 -18.67
N THR A 112 -22.59 3.06 -19.03
CA THR A 112 -21.51 2.93 -20.02
C THR A 112 -20.30 2.25 -19.40
N ALA A 113 -19.49 1.58 -20.23
CA ALA A 113 -18.25 0.96 -19.78
C ALA A 113 -17.32 2.00 -19.12
N GLU A 114 -17.25 3.23 -19.65
CA GLU A 114 -16.44 4.29 -19.04
C GLU A 114 -16.91 4.66 -17.63
N PHE A 115 -18.23 4.69 -17.40
CA PHE A 115 -18.78 4.94 -16.07
C PHE A 115 -18.45 3.80 -15.11
N LEU A 116 -18.68 2.55 -15.52
CA LEU A 116 -18.36 1.38 -14.71
C LEU A 116 -16.86 1.28 -14.39
N ASN A 117 -16.00 1.60 -15.35
CA ASN A 117 -14.54 1.58 -15.20
C ASN A 117 -14.03 2.70 -14.28
N SER A 118 -14.82 3.77 -14.10
CA SER A 118 -14.52 4.86 -13.17
C SER A 118 -14.94 4.58 -11.73
N LEU A 119 -15.76 3.54 -11.49
CA LEU A 119 -16.18 3.18 -10.15
C LEU A 119 -14.98 2.64 -9.37
N SER A 120 -14.71 3.24 -8.20
CA SER A 120 -13.73 2.75 -7.24
C SER A 120 -14.36 2.66 -5.85
N PRO A 121 -15.40 1.83 -5.66
CA PRO A 121 -16.06 1.67 -4.36
C PRO A 121 -15.14 1.00 -3.35
N SER A 122 -15.31 1.30 -2.07
CA SER A 122 -14.55 0.66 -0.99
C SER A 122 -14.78 -0.85 -0.99
N GLY A 123 -13.71 -1.61 -0.71
CA GLY A 123 -13.76 -3.07 -0.68
C GLY A 123 -13.77 -3.77 -2.05
N LEU A 124 -13.61 -3.05 -3.17
CA LEU A 124 -13.41 -3.64 -4.49
C LEU A 124 -12.05 -3.25 -5.11
N PRO A 125 -11.43 -4.13 -5.91
CA PRO A 125 -10.26 -3.78 -6.69
C PRO A 125 -10.55 -2.65 -7.68
N PRO A 126 -9.52 -1.90 -8.10
CA PRO A 126 -9.66 -1.02 -9.25
C PRO A 126 -10.06 -1.82 -10.49
N HIS A 127 -10.75 -1.18 -11.44
CA HIS A 127 -11.15 -1.80 -12.70
C HIS A 127 -10.00 -2.54 -13.39
N ARG A 128 -8.78 -2.03 -13.28
CA ARG A 128 -7.58 -2.63 -13.86
C ARG A 128 -6.56 -2.93 -12.76
N LEU A 129 -6.36 -4.21 -12.48
CA LEU A 129 -5.39 -4.72 -11.52
C LEU A 129 -4.21 -5.34 -12.27
N THR A 130 -3.06 -4.67 -12.25
CA THR A 130 -1.82 -5.17 -12.84
C THR A 130 -0.96 -5.84 -11.77
N LEU A 131 -0.52 -7.07 -12.02
CA LEU A 131 0.30 -7.85 -11.10
C LEU A 131 1.48 -8.52 -11.82
N LYS A 132 2.55 -8.77 -11.09
CA LYS A 132 3.65 -9.66 -11.47
C LYS A 132 3.91 -10.68 -10.37
N ARG A 133 4.65 -11.73 -10.68
CA ARG A 133 5.17 -12.63 -9.65
C ARG A 133 6.05 -11.84 -8.67
N GLY A 134 5.97 -12.19 -7.39
CA GLY A 134 6.63 -11.49 -6.29
C GLY A 134 5.91 -10.22 -5.82
N SER A 135 4.91 -9.73 -6.56
CA SER A 135 4.19 -8.52 -6.16
C SER A 135 3.41 -8.76 -4.85
N PRO A 136 3.56 -7.89 -3.84
CA PRO A 136 2.78 -7.96 -2.63
C PRO A 136 1.35 -7.47 -2.89
N ILE A 137 0.39 -8.16 -2.28
CA ILE A 137 -1.03 -7.92 -2.41
C ILE A 137 -1.73 -8.01 -1.06
N MET A 138 -2.90 -7.39 -0.94
CA MET A 138 -3.70 -7.40 0.29
C MET A 138 -5.14 -7.82 -0.02
N LEU A 139 -5.72 -8.62 0.87
CA LEU A 139 -7.13 -8.98 0.79
C LEU A 139 -8.03 -7.80 1.19
N LEU A 140 -9.00 -7.48 0.34
CA LEU A 140 -9.97 -6.41 0.58
C LEU A 140 -11.20 -6.85 1.38
N ARG A 141 -11.32 -8.15 1.69
CA ARG A 141 -12.43 -8.70 2.47
C ARG A 141 -12.06 -10.03 3.10
N ASN A 142 -12.88 -10.49 4.03
CA ASN A 142 -12.77 -11.82 4.62
C ASN A 142 -13.09 -12.89 3.57
N VAL A 143 -12.15 -13.80 3.33
CA VAL A 143 -12.33 -14.93 2.40
C VAL A 143 -12.47 -16.24 3.16
N ALA A 144 -11.56 -16.51 4.10
CA ALA A 144 -11.59 -17.66 4.99
C ALA A 144 -10.91 -17.30 6.33
N PRO A 145 -11.62 -16.61 7.24
CA PRO A 145 -11.07 -16.17 8.52
C PRO A 145 -10.47 -17.30 9.37
N GLU A 146 -11.02 -18.50 9.26
CA GLU A 146 -10.54 -19.71 9.93
C GLU A 146 -9.15 -20.17 9.47
N LEU A 147 -8.70 -19.71 8.30
CA LEU A 147 -7.36 -19.92 7.74
C LEU A 147 -6.48 -18.66 7.83
N GLY A 148 -6.93 -17.64 8.57
CA GLY A 148 -6.24 -16.35 8.67
C GLY A 148 -6.37 -15.45 7.44
N LEU A 149 -7.27 -15.76 6.50
CA LEU A 149 -7.50 -15.00 5.28
C LEU A 149 -8.61 -13.96 5.49
N CYS A 150 -8.28 -12.96 6.28
CA CYS A 150 -9.14 -11.84 6.63
C CYS A 150 -8.85 -10.61 5.75
N HIS A 151 -9.75 -9.63 5.78
CA HIS A 151 -9.45 -8.28 5.29
C HIS A 151 -8.12 -7.80 5.89
N GLY A 152 -7.26 -7.19 5.07
CA GLY A 152 -5.94 -6.71 5.50
C GLY A 152 -4.81 -7.74 5.41
N THR A 153 -5.13 -9.01 5.16
CA THR A 153 -4.10 -10.05 5.08
C THR A 153 -3.18 -9.81 3.89
N ARG A 154 -1.89 -9.65 4.16
CA ARG A 154 -0.85 -9.44 3.14
C ARG A 154 -0.32 -10.76 2.61
N LEU A 155 -0.28 -10.87 1.29
CA LEU A 155 0.18 -12.04 0.56
C LEU A 155 1.23 -11.63 -0.48
N ILE A 156 2.08 -12.57 -0.88
CA ILE A 156 3.01 -12.40 -1.99
C ILE A 156 2.57 -13.27 -3.17
N CYS A 157 2.44 -12.69 -4.36
CA CYS A 157 2.03 -13.41 -5.57
C CYS A 157 3.10 -14.43 -5.99
N GLN A 158 2.76 -15.72 -5.97
CA GLN A 158 3.65 -16.78 -6.42
C GLN A 158 3.39 -17.17 -7.88
N ASN A 159 2.11 -17.17 -8.30
CA ASN A 159 1.71 -17.51 -9.66
C ASN A 159 0.44 -16.75 -10.07
N LEU A 160 0.36 -16.38 -11.35
CA LEU A 160 -0.71 -15.56 -11.92
C LEU A 160 -1.38 -16.31 -13.08
N ALA A 161 -2.45 -17.04 -12.77
CA ALA A 161 -3.26 -17.73 -13.77
C ALA A 161 -4.35 -16.82 -14.33
N LYS A 162 -5.09 -17.30 -15.34
CA LYS A 162 -6.13 -16.47 -15.99
C LYS A 162 -7.23 -16.02 -15.02
N ASN A 163 -7.64 -16.90 -14.12
CA ASN A 163 -8.82 -16.69 -13.27
C ASN A 163 -8.51 -16.75 -11.76
N PHE A 164 -7.26 -17.04 -11.38
CA PHE A 164 -6.86 -17.14 -9.98
C PHE A 164 -5.41 -16.73 -9.81
N ILE A 165 -5.08 -16.33 -8.59
CA ILE A 165 -3.76 -15.92 -8.13
C ILE A 165 -3.37 -16.89 -7.03
N ASP A 166 -2.25 -17.58 -7.21
CA ASP A 166 -1.63 -18.33 -6.12
C ASP A 166 -0.72 -17.37 -5.36
N ALA A 167 -0.91 -17.30 -4.05
CA ALA A 167 -0.17 -16.42 -3.18
C ALA A 167 0.23 -17.12 -1.88
N GLU A 168 1.20 -16.55 -1.19
CA GLU A 168 1.70 -17.03 0.10
C GLU A 168 1.45 -15.98 1.18
N ILE A 169 0.99 -16.39 2.36
CA ILE A 169 0.74 -15.48 3.48
C ILE A 169 2.07 -14.97 4.04
N MET A 170 2.23 -13.64 4.08
CA MET A 170 3.48 -12.99 4.47
C MET A 170 3.70 -12.92 5.99
N THR A 171 2.62 -12.84 6.78
CA THR A 171 2.69 -12.58 8.23
C THR A 171 1.63 -13.34 9.02
N GLY A 172 1.89 -13.56 10.31
CA GLY A 172 0.90 -14.11 11.25
C GLY A 172 1.02 -15.62 11.46
N PRO A 173 0.04 -16.24 12.15
CA PRO A 173 0.08 -17.66 12.51
C PRO A 173 0.12 -18.62 11.31
N HIS A 174 -0.37 -18.16 10.16
CA HIS A 174 -0.45 -18.88 8.90
C HIS A 174 0.67 -18.50 7.91
N GLN A 175 1.76 -17.90 8.41
CA GLN A 175 2.87 -17.49 7.55
C GLN A 175 3.40 -18.70 6.75
N ARG A 176 3.65 -18.48 5.45
CA ARG A 176 4.05 -19.51 4.46
C ARG A 176 2.97 -20.49 4.03
N ASP A 177 1.75 -20.36 4.52
CA ASP A 177 0.63 -21.11 3.96
C ASP A 177 0.32 -20.57 2.56
N HIS A 178 0.12 -21.48 1.61
CA HIS A 178 -0.26 -21.16 0.23
C HIS A 178 -1.76 -21.10 0.08
N PHE A 179 -2.23 -20.10 -0.66
CA PHE A 179 -3.64 -19.87 -0.91
C PHE A 179 -3.88 -19.44 -2.36
N SER A 180 -4.92 -19.97 -2.98
CA SER A 180 -5.39 -19.55 -4.30
C SER A 180 -6.65 -18.68 -4.15
N THR A 181 -6.64 -17.49 -4.73
CA THR A 181 -7.76 -16.53 -4.67
C THR A 181 -8.12 -15.98 -6.03
N THR A 182 -9.32 -15.44 -6.17
CA THR A 182 -9.71 -14.70 -7.36
C THR A 182 -9.20 -13.26 -7.28
N PRO A 183 -8.92 -12.60 -8.43
CA PRO A 183 -8.49 -11.20 -8.48
C PRO A 183 -9.50 -10.21 -7.88
N ASP A 184 -10.78 -10.58 -7.85
CA ASP A 184 -11.88 -9.70 -7.43
C ASP A 184 -11.82 -9.29 -5.95
N PHE A 185 -10.98 -9.92 -5.13
CA PHE A 185 -10.90 -9.71 -3.68
C PHE A 185 -9.56 -9.12 -3.22
N ILE A 186 -8.75 -8.62 -4.15
CA ILE A 186 -7.36 -8.27 -3.91
C ILE A 186 -7.05 -6.84 -4.36
N HIS A 187 -6.12 -6.18 -3.68
CA HIS A 187 -5.45 -4.99 -4.21
C HIS A 187 -3.92 -5.14 -4.16
N VAL A 188 -3.20 -4.40 -5.02
CA VAL A 188 -1.73 -4.30 -4.94
C VAL A 188 -1.38 -3.58 -3.65
N ASP A 189 -0.50 -4.16 -2.84
CA ASP A 189 -0.13 -3.57 -1.57
C ASP A 189 1.39 -3.63 -1.34
N ALA A 190 2.09 -2.65 -1.90
CA ALA A 190 3.48 -2.39 -1.52
C ALA A 190 3.61 -1.21 -0.53
N THR A 191 2.48 -0.66 -0.06
CA THR A 191 2.39 0.59 0.72
C THR A 191 1.36 0.45 1.83
N HIS A 192 1.75 0.67 3.09
CA HIS A 192 1.02 0.30 4.33
C HIS A 192 -0.37 0.95 4.59
N ILE A 193 -1.02 1.56 3.60
CA ILE A 193 -1.93 2.70 3.86
C ILE A 193 -3.38 2.37 3.81
N LYS A 194 -3.78 1.37 3.03
CA LYS A 194 -5.22 1.12 2.94
C LYS A 194 -5.84 0.78 4.29
N GLU A 195 -5.06 0.26 5.24
CA GLU A 195 -5.55 -0.03 6.60
C GLU A 195 -5.52 1.15 7.59
N LEU A 196 -4.60 2.10 7.45
CA LEU A 196 -4.49 3.21 8.41
C LEU A 196 -5.62 4.24 8.26
N GLY A 197 -6.15 4.42 7.05
CA GLY A 197 -7.33 5.27 6.82
C GLY A 197 -8.58 4.73 7.51
N GLU A 198 -8.90 3.45 7.29
CA GLU A 198 -10.11 2.82 7.83
C GLU A 198 -10.05 2.61 9.35
N GLN A 199 -8.87 2.31 9.91
CA GLN A 199 -8.71 2.21 11.37
C GLN A 199 -8.77 3.58 12.09
N MET A 200 -8.38 4.68 11.43
CA MET A 200 -8.41 6.01 12.03
C MET A 200 -9.79 6.70 11.99
N GLU A 201 -10.69 6.30 11.09
CA GLU A 201 -12.06 6.80 11.09
C GLU A 201 -12.82 6.47 12.39
N GLY A 202 -12.52 5.31 12.99
CA GLY A 202 -13.17 4.86 14.23
C GLY A 202 -12.75 5.60 15.50
N TRP A 203 -11.63 6.33 15.50
CA TRP A 203 -11.07 6.94 16.71
C TRP A 203 -11.30 8.46 16.83
N TYR A 204 -11.51 9.17 15.72
CA TYR A 204 -11.53 10.65 15.75
C TYR A 204 -12.50 11.37 14.78
N GLY A 205 -13.47 10.69 14.16
CA GLY A 205 -14.44 11.40 13.30
C GLY A 205 -13.76 12.12 12.12
N TRP A 206 -12.80 11.45 11.49
CA TRP A 206 -12.12 11.91 10.29
C TRP A 206 -13.12 11.96 9.13
N LYS A 207 -13.33 13.14 8.55
CA LYS A 207 -13.94 13.29 7.22
C LYS A 207 -12.84 13.60 6.22
N GLU A 208 -12.92 12.99 5.05
CA GLU A 208 -11.95 13.09 3.93
C GLU A 208 -11.55 14.52 3.55
N ASP A 209 -12.34 15.54 3.90
CA ASP A 209 -12.05 16.95 3.62
C ASP A 209 -10.96 17.59 4.52
N HIS A 210 -10.44 16.89 5.54
CA HIS A 210 -9.49 17.46 6.52
C HIS A 210 -8.02 17.04 6.36
N ALA A 211 -7.65 16.38 5.26
CA ALA A 211 -6.25 15.98 4.99
C ALA A 211 -5.25 17.15 4.83
N GLN A 212 -5.69 18.41 4.92
CA GLN A 212 -4.80 19.58 4.86
C GLN A 212 -4.11 19.94 6.20
N THR A 213 -4.40 19.29 7.32
CA THR A 213 -3.99 19.80 8.65
C THR A 213 -3.29 18.79 9.55
N ILE A 214 -2.49 17.85 9.02
CA ILE A 214 -1.65 16.95 9.86
C ILE A 214 -0.23 17.51 10.11
N PHE A 215 0.12 18.64 9.51
CA PHE A 215 1.27 19.45 9.95
C PHE A 215 0.77 20.84 10.33
N GLY A 216 0.37 21.01 11.59
CA GLY A 216 0.04 22.33 12.15
C GLY A 216 -1.18 22.35 13.07
N ARG A 217 -0.98 21.90 14.32
CA ARG A 217 -1.50 22.48 15.59
C ARG A 217 -1.43 21.45 16.71
N VAL A 218 -0.35 21.50 17.49
CA VAL A 218 -0.36 21.58 18.96
C VAL A 218 0.80 22.48 19.35
#